data_AF-A0AA35XLI0-F1
#
_entry.id   AF-A0AA35XLI0-F1
#
_cell.length_a   1.000
_cell.length_b   1.000
_cell.length_c   1.000
_cell.angle_alpha   90.00
_cell.angle_beta   90.00
_cell.angle_gamma   90.00
#
_symmetry.space_group_name_H-M   'P 1'
#
loop_
_entity.id
_entity.type
_entity.pdbx_description
1 polymer ?
#
loop_
_entity_poly.entity_id
_entity_poly.type
_entity_poly.pdbx_seq_one_letter_code
_entity_poly.pdbx_strand_id
1 'polypeptide(L)'
;MQYYSLPGVSLDGSVLHGSKPEHLAFNCTSTKFSVVDNMGFLNLYELDVHSGAEAAVVATQLELQRKDVWHLVWAEDNPDLFAVMEKTRMYIFRGVEPEEPIQSSAHICRFTEMTVKSVLMDEVMQDPENPSIQDHLLDLDIKSLRDTRSLLKSVGLKDTCQFIEDNPHPRLWKLLAEASLEQLELELAEKAFVRCKDFAGIQFVKKLHHLDVSNALNFLSL
;
A
#
# COMPACT_ATOMS: atom_id res chain seq x y z
N MET A 1 -21.72 -10.14 14.41
CA MET A 1 -21.56 -8.69 14.10
C MET A 1 -22.90 -8.17 13.60
N GLN A 2 -23.30 -6.95 13.95
CA GLN A 2 -24.58 -6.34 13.57
C GLN A 2 -24.28 -5.01 12.84
N TYR A 3 -24.98 -4.72 11.75
CA TYR A 3 -24.87 -3.49 10.97
C TYR A 3 -26.08 -2.61 11.23
N TYR A 4 -25.88 -1.31 11.40
CA TYR A 4 -26.95 -0.36 11.70
C TYR A 4 -26.95 0.82 10.74
N SER A 5 -28.13 1.23 10.27
CA SER A 5 -28.29 2.47 9.51
C SER A 5 -28.29 3.70 10.43
N LEU A 6 -27.80 4.84 9.93
CA LEU A 6 -27.96 6.14 10.59
C LEU A 6 -28.82 7.07 9.73
N PRO A 7 -29.64 7.96 10.33
CA PRO A 7 -29.72 8.26 11.77
C PRO A 7 -30.70 7.37 12.56
N GLY A 8 -31.45 6.49 11.89
CA GLY A 8 -32.54 5.72 12.51
C GLY A 8 -32.11 4.61 13.46
N VAL A 9 -30.83 4.19 13.44
CA VAL A 9 -30.29 3.04 14.18
C VAL A 9 -31.14 1.78 13.93
N SER A 10 -31.55 1.55 12.67
CA SER A 10 -32.20 0.29 12.27
C SER A 10 -31.14 -0.78 12.05
N LEU A 11 -31.42 -2.02 12.45
CA LEU A 11 -30.55 -3.15 12.14
C LEU A 11 -30.68 -3.49 10.64
N ASP A 12 -29.61 -3.30 9.89
CA ASP A 12 -29.55 -3.56 8.44
C ASP A 12 -28.97 -4.96 8.12
N GLY A 13 -28.31 -5.61 9.07
CA GLY A 13 -27.80 -6.97 8.85
C GLY A 13 -27.04 -7.55 10.03
N SER A 14 -26.78 -8.86 9.99
CA SER A 14 -25.91 -9.51 10.97
C SER A 14 -25.12 -10.67 10.38
N VAL A 15 -23.86 -10.81 10.80
CA VAL A 15 -22.97 -11.92 10.45
C VAL A 15 -22.71 -12.75 11.69
N LEU A 16 -23.02 -14.04 11.62
CA LEU A 16 -22.66 -15.02 12.63
C LEU A 16 -21.26 -15.58 12.29
N HIS A 17 -20.31 -15.40 13.21
CA HIS A 17 -19.00 -16.02 13.13
C HIS A 17 -18.94 -17.17 14.12
N GLY A 18 -18.42 -18.33 13.70
CA GLY A 18 -18.41 -19.56 14.51
C GLY A 18 -17.43 -19.51 15.69
N SER A 19 -16.43 -18.62 15.65
CA SER A 19 -15.43 -18.40 16.69
C SER A 19 -15.50 -16.96 17.25
N LYS A 20 -14.80 -16.71 18.35
CA LYS A 20 -14.75 -15.40 18.98
C LYS A 20 -13.77 -14.50 18.21
N PRO A 21 -14.22 -13.40 17.58
CA PRO A 21 -13.31 -12.47 16.93
C PRO A 21 -12.42 -11.79 17.97
N GLU A 22 -11.12 -11.71 17.69
CA GLU A 22 -10.12 -11.00 18.50
C GLU A 22 -9.74 -9.67 17.84
N HIS A 23 -9.55 -9.67 16.52
CA HIS A 23 -9.31 -8.46 15.73
C HIS A 23 -10.28 -8.34 14.56
N LEU A 24 -10.77 -7.12 14.34
CA LEU A 24 -11.64 -6.74 13.23
C LEU A 24 -11.08 -5.48 12.58
N ALA A 25 -10.98 -5.48 11.26
CA ALA A 25 -10.52 -4.30 10.52
C ALA A 25 -11.25 -4.17 9.19
N PHE A 26 -11.62 -2.94 8.83
CA PHE A 26 -12.24 -2.61 7.54
C PHE A 26 -11.18 -2.08 6.57
N ASN A 27 -11.40 -2.29 5.28
CA ASN A 27 -10.61 -1.63 4.25
C ASN A 27 -10.97 -0.13 4.14
N CYS A 28 -10.16 0.64 3.40
CA CYS A 28 -10.32 2.09 3.29
C CYS A 28 -11.65 2.57 2.68
N THR A 29 -12.35 1.70 1.95
CA THR A 29 -13.67 1.97 1.37
C THR A 29 -14.84 1.42 2.16
N SER A 30 -14.59 0.72 3.28
CA SER A 30 -15.60 0.01 4.08
C SER A 30 -16.44 -1.00 3.28
N THR A 31 -15.88 -1.54 2.19
CA THR A 31 -16.53 -2.57 1.35
C THR A 31 -16.07 -3.97 1.71
N LYS A 32 -14.94 -4.12 2.40
CA LYS A 32 -14.42 -5.40 2.87
C LYS A 32 -13.98 -5.26 4.32
N PHE A 33 -14.06 -6.36 5.05
CA PHE A 33 -13.49 -6.44 6.39
C PHE A 33 -12.84 -7.80 6.64
N SER A 34 -11.90 -7.79 7.57
CA SER A 34 -11.18 -8.98 8.01
C SER A 34 -11.56 -9.31 9.45
N VAL A 35 -11.54 -10.60 9.74
CA VAL A 35 -11.73 -11.14 11.09
C VAL A 35 -10.58 -12.08 11.40
N VAL A 36 -9.84 -11.78 12.46
CA VAL A 36 -8.90 -12.72 13.08
C VAL A 36 -9.53 -13.21 14.37
N ASP A 37 -9.73 -14.52 14.48
CA ASP A 37 -10.27 -15.12 15.69
C ASP A 37 -9.19 -15.43 16.74
N ASN A 38 -9.63 -15.80 17.94
CA ASN A 38 -8.76 -16.16 19.05
C ASN A 38 -7.89 -17.42 18.83
N MET A 39 -8.11 -18.14 17.74
CA MET A 39 -7.31 -19.30 17.33
C MET A 39 -6.31 -18.93 16.22
N GLY A 40 -6.24 -17.65 15.83
CA GLY A 40 -5.39 -17.14 14.78
C GLY A 40 -5.87 -17.47 13.37
N PHE A 41 -7.15 -17.80 13.19
CA PHE A 41 -7.73 -17.94 11.85
C PHE A 41 -8.16 -16.59 11.30
N LEU A 42 -7.62 -16.26 10.13
CA LEU A 42 -8.04 -15.10 9.36
C LEU A 42 -9.11 -15.50 8.34
N ASN A 43 -10.21 -14.75 8.33
CA ASN A 43 -11.25 -14.80 7.32
C ASN A 43 -11.49 -13.39 6.76
N LEU A 44 -11.80 -13.31 5.46
CA LEU A 44 -12.19 -12.07 4.79
C LEU A 44 -13.65 -12.10 4.37
N TYR A 45 -14.27 -10.93 4.39
CA TYR A 45 -15.65 -10.74 3.99
C TYR A 45 -15.78 -9.52 3.09
N GLU A 46 -16.63 -9.63 2.08
CA GLU A 46 -17.07 -8.54 1.22
C GLU A 46 -18.48 -8.12 1.60
N LEU A 47 -18.74 -6.82 1.62
CA LEU A 47 -20.00 -6.22 2.04
C LEU A 47 -20.75 -5.71 0.81
N ASP A 48 -21.90 -6.32 0.54
CA ASP A 48 -22.83 -5.89 -0.49
C ASP A 48 -24.00 -5.14 0.15
N VAL A 49 -24.09 -3.84 -0.14
CA VAL A 49 -25.20 -2.99 0.27
C VAL A 49 -26.28 -3.03 -0.81
N HIS A 50 -27.35 -3.76 -0.56
CA HIS A 50 -28.49 -3.79 -1.49
C HIS A 50 -29.35 -2.54 -1.27
N SER A 51 -29.34 -1.61 -2.22
CA SER A 51 -30.19 -0.41 -2.18
C SER A 51 -31.61 -0.75 -2.66
N GLY A 52 -32.53 -1.00 -1.72
CA GLY A 52 -33.94 -1.31 -1.97
C GLY A 52 -34.83 -0.95 -0.78
N ALA A 53 -36.14 -1.29 -0.86
CA ALA A 53 -37.11 -1.01 0.21
C ALA A 53 -36.78 -1.71 1.55
N GLU A 54 -35.96 -2.76 1.51
CA GLU A 54 -35.32 -3.39 2.66
C GLU A 54 -33.81 -3.30 2.44
N ALA A 55 -33.20 -2.20 2.87
CA ALA A 55 -31.75 -2.05 2.85
C ALA A 55 -31.14 -3.12 3.76
N ALA A 56 -30.54 -4.13 3.15
CA ALA A 56 -29.90 -5.23 3.86
C ALA A 56 -28.42 -5.28 3.49
N VAL A 57 -27.57 -5.31 4.51
CA VAL A 57 -26.13 -5.53 4.34
C VAL A 57 -25.87 -7.03 4.35
N VAL A 58 -25.46 -7.57 3.20
CA VAL A 58 -25.05 -8.97 3.08
C VAL A 58 -23.54 -9.02 3.13
N ALA A 59 -22.99 -9.88 3.99
CA ALA A 59 -21.56 -10.13 4.02
C ALA A 59 -21.26 -11.51 3.43
N THR A 60 -20.48 -11.54 2.37
CA THR A 60 -20.06 -12.77 1.69
C THR A 60 -18.64 -13.10 2.11
N GLN A 61 -18.40 -14.31 2.61
CA GLN A 61 -17.05 -14.75 2.97
C GLN A 61 -16.24 -15.02 1.69
N LEU A 62 -15.04 -14.43 1.61
CA LEU A 62 -14.09 -14.71 0.54
C LEU A 62 -13.32 -16.00 0.83
N GLU A 63 -12.88 -16.70 -0.23
CA GLU A 63 -12.12 -17.95 -0.14
C GLU A 63 -10.65 -17.73 0.25
N LEU A 64 -10.43 -17.05 1.38
CA LEU A 64 -9.12 -16.89 2.01
C LEU A 64 -9.20 -17.37 3.46
N GLN A 65 -8.49 -18.46 3.75
CA GLN A 65 -8.30 -18.94 5.11
C GLN A 65 -6.80 -19.04 5.42
N ARG A 66 -6.36 -18.30 6.43
CA ARG A 66 -5.00 -18.39 6.97
C ARG A 66 -5.07 -18.80 8.44
N LYS A 67 -4.02 -19.43 8.94
CA LYS A 67 -3.89 -19.87 10.33
C LYS A 67 -2.61 -19.30 10.90
N ASP A 68 -2.53 -19.19 12.22
CA ASP A 68 -1.38 -18.65 12.95
C ASP A 68 -1.14 -17.16 12.62
N VAL A 69 -2.23 -16.46 12.24
CA VAL A 69 -2.26 -15.02 12.02
C VAL A 69 -2.41 -14.31 13.35
N TRP A 70 -1.53 -13.37 13.62
CA TRP A 70 -1.55 -12.59 14.87
C TRP A 70 -1.70 -11.08 14.63
N HIS A 71 -1.60 -10.61 13.39
CA HIS A 71 -1.82 -9.21 13.06
C HIS A 71 -2.22 -9.01 11.59
N LEU A 72 -3.06 -8.01 11.33
CA LEU A 72 -3.47 -7.60 9.99
C LEU A 72 -3.71 -6.09 9.95
N VAL A 73 -3.23 -5.43 8.89
CA VAL A 73 -3.52 -4.02 8.59
C VAL A 73 -3.88 -3.87 7.12
N TRP A 74 -5.02 -3.24 6.84
CA TRP A 74 -5.42 -2.86 5.48
C TRP A 74 -4.60 -1.67 4.99
N ALA A 75 -4.34 -1.61 3.68
CA ALA A 75 -3.78 -0.42 3.08
C ALA A 75 -4.78 0.74 3.18
N GLU A 76 -4.29 1.91 3.54
CA GLU A 76 -5.13 3.10 3.69
C GLU A 76 -5.53 3.72 2.35
N ASP A 77 -4.76 3.43 1.30
CA ASP A 77 -4.87 3.99 -0.04
C ASP A 77 -5.30 2.96 -1.09
N ASN A 78 -5.49 1.69 -0.72
CA ASN A 78 -5.90 0.64 -1.65
C ASN A 78 -6.86 -0.38 -0.98
N PRO A 79 -8.11 -0.51 -1.47
CA PRO A 79 -9.12 -1.36 -0.83
C PRO A 79 -8.88 -2.87 -0.98
N ASP A 80 -7.96 -3.27 -1.86
CA ASP A 80 -7.63 -4.67 -2.15
C ASP A 80 -6.31 -5.10 -1.52
N LEU A 81 -5.52 -4.17 -0.95
CA LEU A 81 -4.24 -4.49 -0.35
C LEU A 81 -4.34 -4.56 1.18
N PHE A 82 -3.72 -5.58 1.76
CA PHE A 82 -3.52 -5.68 3.20
C PHE A 82 -2.26 -6.47 3.52
N ALA A 83 -1.68 -6.19 4.67
CA ALA A 83 -0.53 -6.89 5.22
C ALA A 83 -0.98 -7.79 6.37
N VAL A 84 -0.45 -9.00 6.41
CA VAL A 84 -0.75 -10.01 7.43
C VAL A 84 0.55 -10.50 8.04
N MET A 85 0.59 -10.60 9.36
CA MET A 85 1.65 -11.33 10.05
C MET A 85 1.18 -12.74 10.38
N GLU A 86 1.92 -13.72 9.87
CA GLU A 86 1.73 -15.14 10.12
C GLU A 86 3.05 -15.72 10.63
N LYS A 87 3.06 -16.21 11.88
CA LYS A 87 4.30 -16.63 12.56
C LYS A 87 5.38 -15.54 12.46
N THR A 88 6.50 -15.82 11.80
CA THR A 88 7.63 -14.91 11.61
C THR A 88 7.73 -14.42 10.16
N ARG A 89 6.60 -14.31 9.47
CA ARG A 89 6.51 -13.87 8.07
C ARG A 89 5.41 -12.85 7.91
N MET A 90 5.74 -11.79 7.17
CA MET A 90 4.78 -10.83 6.66
C MET A 90 4.36 -11.24 5.25
N TYR A 91 3.05 -11.32 5.03
CA TYR A 91 2.44 -11.53 3.72
C TYR A 91 1.71 -10.26 3.30
N ILE A 92 1.94 -9.82 2.07
CA ILE A 92 1.11 -8.81 1.42
C ILE A 92 0.12 -9.54 0.55
N PHE A 93 -1.16 -9.20 0.66
CA PHE A 93 -2.20 -9.77 -0.18
C PHE A 93 -2.78 -8.71 -1.10
N ARG A 94 -3.13 -9.14 -2.32
CA ARG A 94 -3.99 -8.41 -3.24
C ARG A 94 -5.27 -9.21 -3.44
N GLY A 95 -6.34 -8.79 -2.77
CA GLY A 95 -7.55 -9.59 -2.65
C GLY A 95 -7.27 -10.89 -1.88
N VAL A 96 -7.29 -12.03 -2.56
CA VAL A 96 -7.01 -13.35 -1.96
C VAL A 96 -5.63 -13.90 -2.32
N GLU A 97 -4.90 -13.21 -3.20
CA GLU A 97 -3.61 -13.68 -3.70
C GLU A 97 -2.45 -13.13 -2.86
N PRO A 98 -1.63 -14.00 -2.24
CA PRO A 98 -0.46 -13.57 -1.50
C PRO A 98 0.73 -13.27 -2.43
N GLU A 99 1.47 -12.21 -2.13
CA GLU A 99 2.82 -11.98 -2.65
C GLU A 99 3.86 -12.87 -1.95
N GLU A 100 5.10 -12.83 -2.44
CA GLU A 100 6.23 -13.51 -1.81
C GLU A 100 6.44 -13.00 -0.36
N PRO A 101 6.47 -13.89 0.64
CA PRO A 101 6.57 -13.49 2.04
C PRO A 101 7.90 -12.83 2.36
N ILE A 102 7.84 -11.85 3.26
CA ILE A 102 9.01 -11.19 3.84
C ILE A 102 9.22 -11.76 5.23
N GLN A 103 10.44 -12.24 5.53
CA GLN A 103 10.78 -12.67 6.88
C GLN A 103 10.79 -11.45 7.81
N SER A 104 9.89 -11.44 8.78
CA SER A 104 9.74 -10.35 9.74
C SER A 104 8.92 -10.81 10.94
N SER A 105 9.28 -10.32 12.13
CA SER A 105 8.47 -10.40 13.35
C SER A 105 8.00 -9.01 13.81
N ALA A 106 8.16 -7.97 12.98
CA ALA A 106 7.79 -6.61 13.33
C ALA A 106 6.27 -6.44 13.38
N HIS A 107 5.80 -5.65 14.34
CA HIS A 107 4.40 -5.27 14.45
C HIS A 107 4.07 -4.23 13.38
N ILE A 108 3.04 -4.48 12.56
CA ILE A 108 2.62 -3.56 11.51
C ILE A 108 1.99 -2.29 12.12
N CYS A 109 2.51 -1.13 11.76
CA CYS A 109 1.95 0.16 12.21
C CYS A 109 0.96 0.72 11.19
N ARG A 110 1.35 0.71 9.91
CA ARG A 110 0.63 1.37 8.83
C ARG A 110 1.00 0.75 7.48
N PHE A 111 0.04 0.69 6.57
CA PHE A 111 0.27 0.31 5.19
C PHE A 111 -0.26 1.40 4.26
N THR A 112 0.64 2.06 3.52
CA THR A 112 0.29 3.13 2.58
C THR A 112 1.40 3.30 1.56
N GLU A 113 1.10 3.86 0.39
CA GLU A 113 2.06 4.18 -0.66
C GLU A 113 2.96 2.99 -1.05
N MET A 114 2.40 1.78 -1.07
CA MET A 114 3.11 0.54 -1.39
C MET A 114 4.24 0.16 -0.41
N THR A 115 4.21 0.70 0.81
CA THR A 115 5.19 0.41 1.87
C THR A 115 4.47 0.10 3.18
N VAL A 116 4.90 -0.98 3.85
CA VAL A 116 4.45 -1.34 5.19
C VAL A 116 5.43 -0.79 6.21
N LYS A 117 4.98 0.15 7.03
CA LYS A 117 5.72 0.65 8.18
C LYS A 117 5.45 -0.27 9.37
N SER A 118 6.50 -0.79 9.97
CA SER A 118 6.42 -1.74 11.09
C SER A 118 7.47 -1.43 12.14
N VAL A 119 7.28 -1.95 13.36
CA VAL A 119 8.17 -1.73 14.50
C VAL A 119 8.59 -3.05 15.13
N LEU A 120 9.87 -3.20 15.42
CA LEU A 120 10.41 -4.30 16.20
C LEU A 120 10.15 -4.03 17.68
N MET A 121 8.95 -4.41 18.15
CA MET A 121 8.54 -4.15 19.53
C MET A 121 9.48 -4.82 20.54
N ASP A 122 9.97 -6.02 20.24
CA ASP A 122 10.90 -6.74 21.11
C ASP A 122 12.20 -5.95 21.35
N GLU A 123 12.72 -5.26 20.33
CA GLU A 123 13.92 -4.41 20.43
C GLU A 123 13.61 -3.11 21.19
N VAL A 124 12.47 -2.48 20.92
CA VAL A 124 12.01 -1.28 21.67
C VAL A 124 11.89 -1.59 23.15
N MET A 125 11.42 -2.79 23.51
CA MET A 125 11.23 -3.19 24.90
C MET A 125 12.54 -3.47 25.64
N GLN A 126 13.70 -3.52 24.97
CA GLN A 126 15.01 -3.64 25.63
C GLN A 126 15.43 -2.32 26.30
N ASP A 127 15.16 -1.17 25.68
CA ASP A 127 15.32 0.16 26.27
C ASP A 127 14.14 1.08 25.89
N PRO A 128 13.00 0.96 26.60
CA PRO A 128 11.79 1.72 26.30
C PRO A 128 11.95 3.24 26.43
N GLU A 129 12.93 3.72 27.20
CA GLU A 129 13.15 5.14 27.45
C GLU A 129 13.92 5.82 26.30
N ASN A 130 14.64 5.05 25.47
CA ASN A 130 15.42 5.57 24.34
C ASN A 130 15.18 4.78 23.03
N PRO A 131 13.96 4.79 22.45
CA PRO A 131 13.70 4.10 21.21
C PRO A 131 14.42 4.76 20.02
N SER A 132 15.29 4.02 19.33
CA SER A 132 15.89 4.44 18.06
C SER A 132 14.91 4.23 16.90
N ILE A 133 14.52 5.31 16.23
CA ILE A 133 13.65 5.23 15.04
C ILE A 133 14.34 4.43 13.92
N GLN A 134 15.64 4.64 13.72
CA GLN A 134 16.38 4.03 12.61
C GLN A 134 16.58 2.53 12.78
N ASP A 135 16.74 2.07 14.03
CA ASP A 135 17.04 0.67 14.33
C ASP A 135 15.77 -0.15 14.57
N HIS A 136 14.70 0.49 15.06
CA HIS A 136 13.49 -0.21 15.48
C HIS A 136 12.32 -0.11 14.48
N LEU A 137 12.28 0.92 13.62
CA LEU A 137 11.26 1.01 12.57
C LEU A 137 11.77 0.42 11.24
N LEU A 138 10.93 -0.39 10.63
CA LEU A 138 11.18 -0.99 9.33
C LEU A 138 10.14 -0.50 8.32
N ASP A 139 10.63 0.00 7.19
CA ASP A 139 9.83 0.31 6.01
C ASP A 139 10.03 -0.82 4.98
N LEU A 140 8.99 -1.63 4.80
CA LEU A 140 9.00 -2.81 3.94
C LEU A 140 8.21 -2.54 2.66
N ASP A 141 8.93 -2.42 1.54
CA ASP A 141 8.34 -2.20 0.22
C ASP A 141 7.68 -3.48 -0.31
N ILE A 142 6.46 -3.37 -0.86
CA ILE A 142 5.79 -4.51 -1.53
C ILE A 142 6.53 -4.90 -2.81
N LYS A 143 6.23 -6.09 -3.36
CA LYS A 143 6.97 -6.65 -4.49
C LYS A 143 7.09 -5.70 -5.69
N SER A 144 5.99 -5.09 -6.15
CA SER A 144 6.01 -4.18 -7.30
C SER A 144 6.96 -2.98 -7.11
N LEU A 145 7.07 -2.45 -5.88
CA LEU A 145 7.97 -1.33 -5.59
C LEU A 145 9.44 -1.80 -5.53
N ARG A 146 9.70 -2.97 -4.93
CA ARG A 146 11.04 -3.60 -4.94
C ARG A 146 11.53 -3.92 -6.35
N ASP A 147 10.67 -4.53 -7.17
CA ASP A 147 10.97 -4.89 -8.55
C ASP A 147 11.27 -3.65 -9.38
N THR A 148 10.46 -2.59 -9.25
CA THR A 148 10.71 -1.31 -9.94
C THR A 148 12.06 -0.71 -9.55
N ARG A 149 12.43 -0.69 -8.26
CA ARG A 149 13.75 -0.21 -7.80
C ARG A 149 14.89 -1.06 -8.37
N SER A 150 14.69 -2.37 -8.50
CA SER A 150 15.67 -3.28 -9.09
C SER A 150 15.84 -3.03 -10.59
N LEU A 151 14.74 -2.87 -11.33
CA LEU A 151 14.73 -2.56 -12.77
C LEU A 151 15.43 -1.24 -13.08
N LEU A 152 15.17 -0.20 -12.28
CA LEU A 152 15.86 1.10 -12.41
C LEU A 152 17.39 0.99 -12.30
N LYS A 153 17.87 0.09 -11.41
CA LYS A 153 19.31 -0.11 -11.19
C LYS A 153 19.98 -1.00 -12.24
N SER A 154 19.23 -1.96 -12.80
CA SER A 154 19.80 -3.05 -13.60
C SER A 154 19.57 -2.92 -15.10
N VAL A 155 18.37 -2.47 -15.51
CA VAL A 155 17.93 -2.47 -16.91
C VAL A 155 17.77 -1.04 -17.45
N GLY A 156 17.42 -0.09 -16.59
CA GLY A 156 17.31 1.32 -16.92
C GLY A 156 15.87 1.81 -17.14
N LEU A 157 15.73 3.07 -17.57
CA LEU A 157 14.47 3.82 -17.49
C LEU A 157 13.37 3.30 -18.44
N LYS A 158 13.72 2.87 -19.66
CA LYS A 158 12.72 2.47 -20.68
C LYS A 158 11.96 1.22 -20.28
N ASP A 159 12.67 0.17 -19.88
CA ASP A 159 12.05 -1.10 -19.49
C ASP A 159 11.30 -0.96 -18.15
N THR A 160 11.82 -0.13 -17.24
CA THR A 160 11.09 0.25 -16.03
C THR A 160 9.78 0.97 -16.38
N CYS A 161 9.80 1.90 -17.35
CA CYS A 161 8.58 2.58 -17.79
C CYS A 161 7.54 1.59 -18.31
N GLN A 162 7.94 0.59 -19.09
CA GLN A 162 7.04 -0.45 -19.58
C GLN A 162 6.43 -1.26 -18.43
N PHE A 163 7.25 -1.70 -17.46
CA PHE A 163 6.78 -2.42 -16.28
C PHE A 163 5.73 -1.63 -15.49
N ILE A 164 5.91 -0.31 -15.36
CA ILE A 164 4.97 0.58 -14.66
C ILE A 164 3.71 0.81 -15.51
N GLU A 165 3.80 0.86 -16.84
CA GLU A 165 2.62 0.93 -17.70
C GLU A 165 1.72 -0.30 -17.55
N ASP A 166 2.32 -1.49 -17.38
CA ASP A 166 1.61 -2.74 -17.14
C ASP A 166 1.03 -2.82 -15.70
N ASN A 167 1.63 -2.10 -14.74
CA ASN A 167 1.21 -2.09 -13.32
C ASN A 167 1.10 -0.64 -12.79
N PRO A 168 0.12 0.16 -13.26
CA PRO A 168 0.10 1.59 -13.03
C PRO A 168 -0.19 1.95 -11.57
N HIS A 169 0.72 2.68 -10.94
CA HIS A 169 0.52 3.26 -9.61
C HIS A 169 1.26 4.61 -9.47
N PRO A 170 0.64 5.65 -8.86
CA PRO A 170 1.28 6.98 -8.73
C PRO A 170 2.65 6.94 -8.07
N ARG A 171 2.85 6.08 -7.06
CA ARG A 171 4.14 5.91 -6.39
C ARG A 171 5.24 5.40 -7.31
N LEU A 172 4.92 4.46 -8.21
CA LEU A 172 5.90 3.92 -9.16
C LEU A 172 6.26 4.97 -10.22
N TRP A 173 5.25 5.71 -10.72
CA TRP A 173 5.49 6.83 -11.63
C TRP A 173 6.36 7.92 -11.00
N LYS A 174 6.12 8.25 -9.72
CA LYS A 174 6.97 9.19 -8.98
C LYS A 174 8.42 8.70 -8.89
N LEU A 175 8.62 7.43 -8.57
CA LEU A 175 9.96 6.82 -8.52
C LEU A 175 10.68 6.86 -9.89
N LEU A 176 9.95 6.58 -10.98
CA LEU A 176 10.49 6.71 -12.34
C LEU A 176 10.84 8.16 -12.66
N ALA A 177 10.01 9.12 -12.25
CA ALA A 177 10.24 10.54 -12.48
C ALA A 177 11.51 11.03 -11.77
N GLU A 178 11.69 10.65 -10.50
CA GLU A 178 12.90 10.95 -9.71
C GLU A 178 14.15 10.33 -10.36
N ALA A 179 14.11 9.07 -10.76
CA ALA A 179 15.22 8.42 -11.46
C ALA A 179 15.51 9.03 -12.84
N SER A 180 14.48 9.49 -13.56
CA SER A 180 14.64 10.16 -14.85
C SER A 180 15.27 11.54 -14.69
N LEU A 181 14.93 12.28 -13.63
CA LEU A 181 15.57 13.55 -13.27
C LEU A 181 17.06 13.36 -12.96
N GLU A 182 17.42 12.32 -12.21
CA GLU A 182 18.82 11.99 -11.88
C GLU A 182 19.66 11.71 -13.14
N GLN A 183 19.04 11.18 -14.19
CA GLN A 183 19.68 10.88 -15.48
C GLN A 183 19.51 12.00 -16.52
N LEU A 184 18.90 13.14 -16.15
CA LEU A 184 18.59 14.27 -17.03
C LEU A 184 17.66 13.93 -18.21
N GLU A 185 16.89 12.84 -18.11
CA GLU A 185 15.87 12.44 -19.09
C GLU A 185 14.56 13.21 -18.82
N LEU A 186 14.60 14.53 -19.08
CA LEU A 186 13.54 15.47 -18.69
C LEU A 186 12.18 15.16 -19.33
N GLU A 187 12.14 14.72 -20.59
CA GLU A 187 10.89 14.36 -21.27
C GLU A 187 10.17 13.19 -20.55
N LEU A 188 10.95 12.17 -20.16
CA LEU A 188 10.41 11.03 -19.43
C LEU A 188 10.01 11.42 -18.00
N ALA A 189 10.79 12.29 -17.35
CA ALA A 189 10.46 12.83 -16.04
C ALA A 189 9.13 13.61 -16.07
N GLU A 190 8.92 14.49 -17.05
CA GLU A 190 7.65 15.21 -17.20
C GLU A 190 6.48 14.25 -17.44
N LYS A 191 6.63 13.28 -18.37
CA LYS A 191 5.61 12.24 -18.62
C LYS A 191 5.24 11.51 -17.33
N ALA A 192 6.24 11.11 -16.54
CA ALA A 192 6.04 10.39 -15.30
C ALA A 192 5.35 11.25 -14.22
N PHE A 193 5.72 12.54 -14.08
CA PHE A 193 5.03 13.46 -13.17
C PHE A 193 3.58 13.73 -13.57
N VAL A 194 3.27 13.78 -14.87
CA VAL A 194 1.88 13.84 -15.36
C VAL A 194 1.09 12.61 -14.92
N ARG A 195 1.69 11.41 -15.02
CA ARG A 195 1.02 10.15 -14.64
C ARG A 195 0.75 10.04 -13.14
N CYS A 196 1.60 10.61 -12.28
CA CYS A 196 1.34 10.69 -10.84
C CYS A 196 0.61 11.96 -10.39
N LYS A 197 0.20 12.84 -11.33
CA LYS A 197 -0.50 14.11 -11.07
C LYS A 197 0.29 15.09 -10.17
N ASP A 198 1.62 15.04 -10.23
CA ASP A 198 2.49 15.94 -9.48
C ASP A 198 2.74 17.23 -10.26
N PHE A 199 1.88 18.23 -10.03
CA PHE A 199 2.00 19.54 -10.68
C PHE A 199 3.29 20.27 -10.34
N ALA A 200 3.83 20.08 -9.13
CA ALA A 200 5.07 20.73 -8.72
C ALA A 200 6.26 20.14 -9.50
N GLY A 201 6.29 18.80 -9.64
CA GLY A 201 7.27 18.11 -10.48
C GLY A 201 7.25 18.54 -11.94
N ILE A 202 6.05 18.67 -12.54
CA ILE A 202 5.91 19.17 -13.92
C ILE A 202 6.49 20.58 -14.07
N GLN A 203 6.14 21.50 -13.16
CA GLN A 203 6.66 22.88 -13.20
C GLN A 203 8.17 22.94 -12.98
N PHE A 204 8.71 22.05 -12.15
CA PHE A 204 10.13 21.93 -11.93
C PHE A 204 10.87 21.51 -13.20
N VAL A 205 10.40 20.46 -13.89
CA VAL A 205 10.98 20.00 -15.18
C VAL A 205 10.93 21.10 -16.24
N LYS A 206 9.82 21.83 -16.36
CA LYS A 206 9.71 22.97 -17.29
C LYS A 206 10.73 24.07 -17.01
N LYS A 207 10.97 24.38 -15.74
CA LYS A 207 12.01 25.35 -15.35
C LYS A 207 13.41 24.84 -15.69
N LEU A 208 13.68 23.55 -15.50
CA LEU A 208 14.96 22.94 -15.89
C LEU A 208 15.21 23.04 -17.39
N HIS A 209 14.20 22.78 -18.23
CA HIS A 209 14.32 22.97 -19.68
C HIS A 209 14.70 24.41 -20.06
N HIS A 210 14.10 25.41 -19.39
CA HIS A 210 14.48 26.80 -19.62
C HIS A 210 15.92 27.12 -19.22
N LEU A 211 16.41 26.53 -18.12
CA LEU A 211 17.79 26.71 -17.67
C LEU A 211 18.80 26.07 -18.62
N ASP A 212 18.53 24.85 -19.08
CA ASP A 212 19.40 24.12 -20.00
C ASP A 212 19.55 24.87 -21.35
N VAL A 213 18.43 25.36 -21.89
CA VAL A 213 18.42 26.20 -23.10
C VAL A 213 19.16 27.52 -22.87
N SER A 214 19.00 28.17 -21.71
CA SER A 214 19.69 29.42 -21.40
C SER A 214 21.21 29.24 -21.28
N ASN A 215 21.66 28.12 -20.70
CA ASN A 215 23.08 27.78 -20.64
C ASN A 215 23.64 27.48 -22.03
N ALA A 216 22.92 26.72 -22.86
CA ALA A 216 23.32 26.44 -24.24
C ALA A 216 23.44 27.72 -25.11
N LEU A 217 22.53 28.70 -24.93
CA LEU A 217 22.59 29.99 -25.63
C LEU A 217 23.78 30.85 -25.18
N ASN A 218 24.16 30.81 -23.90
CA ASN A 218 25.34 31.52 -23.40
C ASN A 218 26.66 30.97 -23.99
N PHE A 219 26.72 29.68 -24.34
CA PHE A 219 27.88 29.09 -25.02
C PHE A 219 27.96 29.45 -26.52
N LEU A 220 26.86 29.83 -27.16
CA LEU A 220 26.83 30.25 -28.57
C LEU A 220 27.06 31.76 -28.78
N SER A 221 27.14 32.53 -27.68
CA SER A 221 27.43 33.97 -27.69
C SER A 221 28.90 34.34 -27.43
N LEU A 222 29.81 33.38 -27.51
CA LEU A 222 31.28 33.54 -27.47
C LEU A 222 31.90 33.09 -28.79
#